data_AF-A0A2H1KIR3-F1
#
_entry.id   AF-A0A2H1KIR3-F1
#
_cell.length_a   1.000
_cell.length_b   1.000
_cell.length_c   1.000
_cell.angle_alpha   90.00
_cell.angle_beta   90.00
_cell.angle_gamma   90.00
#
_symmetry.space_group_name_H-M   'P 1'
#
loop_
_entity.id
_entity.type
_entity.pdbx_description
1 polymer ?
#
loop_
_entity_poly.entity_id
_entity_poly.type
_entity_poly.pdbx_seq_one_letter_code
_entity_poly.pdbx_strand_id
1 'polypeptide(L)' 'MSISASETRKTLCPLIGRVNESHDAGDVVSRKSNAVIMPAEEYAASQETAYLFRSPANACRMLDVYGCGSDPADEEA' A
#
# COMPACT_ATOMS: atom_id res chain seq x y z
N MET A 1 6.14 1.82 10.37
CA MET A 1 6.40 2.44 11.70
C MET A 1 5.45 1.83 12.72
N SER A 2 5.86 1.55 13.97
CA SER A 2 4.95 0.97 14.99
C SER A 2 4.60 1.96 16.09
N ILE A 3 3.31 2.06 16.44
CA ILE A 3 2.78 2.96 17.46
C ILE A 3 1.82 2.19 18.38
N SER A 4 1.78 2.54 19.67
CA SER A 4 0.88 1.84 20.60
C SER A 4 -0.57 2.28 20.43
N ALA A 5 -1.52 1.36 20.59
CA ALA A 5 -2.95 1.69 20.50
C ALA A 5 -3.42 2.75 21.52
N SER A 6 -2.72 2.89 22.65
CA SER A 6 -2.99 3.94 23.65
C SER A 6 -2.59 5.31 23.12
N GLU A 7 -1.45 5.37 22.44
CA GLU A 7 -0.94 6.60 21.82
C GLU A 7 -1.75 6.99 20.60
N THR A 8 -2.04 6.04 19.70
CA THR A 8 -2.94 6.25 18.55
C THR A 8 -4.27 6.83 18.96
N ARG A 9 -4.86 6.38 20.08
CA ARG A 9 -6.14 6.92 20.57
C ARG A 9 -6.03 8.39 20.97
N LYS A 10 -4.90 8.81 21.53
CA LYS A 10 -4.67 10.20 21.95
C LYS A 10 -4.36 11.11 20.75
N THR A 11 -3.75 10.57 19.71
CA THR A 11 -3.22 11.33 18.57
C THR A 11 -3.87 10.96 17.25
N LEU A 12 -5.08 10.41 17.25
CA LEU A 12 -5.70 9.85 16.06
C LEU A 12 -5.83 10.86 14.90
N CYS A 13 -6.41 12.04 15.16
CA CYS A 13 -6.59 13.07 14.14
C CYS A 13 -5.26 13.53 13.50
N PRO A 14 -4.23 13.94 14.26
CA PRO A 14 -2.95 14.31 13.65
C PRO A 14 -2.24 13.10 13.00
N LEU A 15 -2.45 11.88 13.50
CA LEU A 15 -1.87 10.68 12.90
C LEU A 15 -2.48 10.36 11.53
N ILE A 16 -3.78 10.56 11.34
CA ILE A 16 -4.42 10.41 10.02
C ILE A 16 -3.81 11.39 9.00
N GLY A 17 -3.67 12.67 9.38
CA GLY A 17 -3.06 13.66 8.50
C GLY A 17 -1.64 13.28 8.10
N ARG A 18 -0.82 12.89 9.09
CA ARG A 18 0.56 12.47 8.85
C ARG A 18 0.66 11.22 7.97
N VAL A 19 -0.20 10.22 8.17
CA VAL A 19 -0.21 9.00 7.33
C VAL A 19 -0.60 9.33 5.89
N ASN A 20 -1.58 10.20 5.69
CA ASN A 20 -1.96 10.66 4.35
C ASN A 20 -0.82 11.47 3.69
N GLU A 21 -0.11 12.32 4.44
CA GLU A 21 1.02 13.10 3.89
C GLU A 21 2.23 12.23 3.55
N SER A 22 2.54 11.23 4.38
CA SER A 22 3.71 10.38 4.18
C SER A 22 3.46 9.22 3.24
N HIS A 23 2.21 8.94 2.87
CA HIS A 23 1.78 7.75 2.13
C HIS A 23 2.28 6.41 2.74
N ASP A 24 2.63 6.42 4.04
CA ASP A 24 3.24 5.28 4.71
C ASP A 24 2.26 4.60 5.65
N ALA A 25 2.24 3.26 5.62
CA ALA A 25 1.46 2.47 6.56
C ALA A 25 2.10 2.45 7.97
N GLY A 26 1.25 2.64 8.98
CA GLY A 26 1.60 2.57 10.40
C GLY A 26 0.96 1.38 11.10
N ASP A 27 1.76 0.62 11.84
CA ASP A 27 1.30 -0.51 12.65
C ASP A 27 0.86 -0.01 14.03
N VAL A 28 -0.40 -0.23 14.36
CA VAL A 28 -0.96 0.02 15.69
C VAL A 28 -0.90 -1.27 16.49
N VAL A 29 -0.07 -1.29 17.51
CA VAL A 29 0.12 -2.48 18.36
C VAL A 29 -0.57 -2.31 19.71
N SER A 30 -1.27 -3.36 20.15
CA SER A 30 -1.89 -3.44 21.48
C SER A 30 -1.63 -4.80 22.09
N ARG A 31 -1.74 -4.89 23.42
CA ARG A 31 -1.64 -6.17 24.12
C ARG A 31 -2.67 -7.22 23.68
N LYS A 32 -3.80 -6.77 23.12
CA LYS A 32 -4.92 -7.65 22.73
C LYS A 32 -5.08 -7.82 21.21
N SER A 33 -4.60 -6.87 20.41
CA SER A 33 -4.86 -6.84 18.98
C SER A 33 -3.93 -5.86 18.27
N ASN A 34 -3.58 -6.16 17.02
CA ASN A 34 -2.83 -5.26 16.16
C ASN A 34 -3.73 -4.79 15.01
N ALA A 35 -3.46 -3.60 14.50
CA ALA A 35 -4.16 -3.03 13.35
C ALA A 35 -3.16 -2.23 12.51
N VAL A 36 -3.50 -1.98 11.24
CA VAL A 36 -2.72 -1.12 10.35
C VAL A 36 -3.55 0.12 10.03
N ILE A 37 -2.92 1.29 10.07
CA ILE A 37 -3.48 2.54 9.57
C ILE A 37 -2.70 2.89 8.30
N MET A 38 -3.42 3.12 7.22
CA MET A 38 -2.85 3.52 5.93
C MET A 38 -3.78 4.54 5.25
N PRO A 39 -3.28 5.31 4.27
CA PRO A 39 -4.12 6.23 3.51
C PRO A 39 -5.25 5.47 2.80
N ALA A 40 -6.42 6.10 2.72
CA ALA A 40 -7.58 5.48 2.09
C ALA A 40 -7.36 5.21 0.60
N GLU A 41 -6.64 6.10 -0.09
CA GLU A 41 -6.27 5.95 -1.50
C GLU A 41 -5.32 4.77 -1.72
N GLU A 42 -4.29 4.64 -0.90
CA GLU A 42 -3.33 3.53 -0.94
C GLU A 42 -4.02 2.19 -0.68
N TYR A 43 -4.99 2.18 0.24
CA TYR A 43 -5.81 1.00 0.51
C TYR A 43 -6.68 0.65 -0.71
N ALA A 44 -7.35 1.63 -1.31
CA ALA A 44 -8.19 1.40 -2.47
C ALA A 44 -7.39 0.88 -3.67
N ALA A 45 -6.24 1.48 -3.97
CA ALA A 45 -5.32 1.05 -5.02
C ALA A 45 -4.79 -0.38 -4.76
N SER A 46 -4.44 -0.68 -3.51
CA SER A 46 -4.00 -2.03 -3.12
C SER A 46 -5.10 -3.07 -3.27
N GLN A 47 -6.33 -2.75 -2.90
CA GLN A 47 -7.49 -3.65 -3.06
C GLN A 47 -7.83 -3.88 -4.53
N GLU A 48 -7.81 -2.84 -5.35
CA GLU A 48 -8.04 -2.93 -6.79
C GLU A 48 -6.98 -3.82 -7.46
N THR A 49 -5.71 -3.60 -7.11
CA THR A 49 -4.59 -4.42 -7.58
C THR A 49 -4.76 -5.88 -7.14
N ALA A 50 -5.03 -6.12 -5.85
CA ALA A 50 -5.27 -7.47 -5.34
C ALA A 50 -6.47 -8.16 -6.02
N TYR A 51 -7.52 -7.40 -6.36
CA TYR A 51 -8.67 -7.90 -7.11
C TYR A 51 -8.28 -8.29 -8.54
N LEU A 52 -7.49 -7.45 -9.23
CA LEU A 52 -7.00 -7.74 -10.58
C LEU A 52 -6.08 -8.97 -10.60
N PHE A 53 -5.23 -9.15 -9.59
CA PHE A 53 -4.33 -10.31 -9.48
C PHE A 53 -5.00 -11.60 -8.99
N ARG A 54 -6.26 -11.56 -8.56
CA ARG A 54 -6.98 -12.75 -8.04
C ARG A 54 -7.28 -13.80 -9.11
N SER A 55 -7.23 -13.44 -10.39
CA SER A 55 -7.34 -14.38 -11.51
C SER A 55 -5.98 -14.55 -12.19
N PRO A 56 -5.44 -15.79 -12.29
CA PRO A 56 -4.16 -16.05 -12.95
C PRO A 56 -4.12 -15.52 -14.40
N ALA A 57 -5.25 -15.62 -15.12
CA ALA A 57 -5.36 -15.11 -16.49
C ALA A 57 -5.27 -13.58 -16.58
N ASN A 58 -5.68 -12.86 -15.53
CA ASN A 58 -5.61 -11.40 -15.49
C ASN A 58 -4.23 -10.91 -15.02
N ALA A 59 -3.60 -11.65 -14.10
CA ALA A 59 -2.21 -11.43 -13.70
C ALA A 59 -1.24 -11.57 -14.90
N CYS A 60 -1.40 -12.62 -15.72
CA CYS A 60 -0.59 -12.80 -16.92
C CYS A 60 -0.75 -11.63 -17.92
N ARG A 61 -1.97 -11.11 -18.13
CA ARG A 61 -2.19 -9.97 -19.02
C ARG A 61 -1.58 -8.68 -18.50
N MET A 62 -1.67 -8.42 -17.19
CA MET A 62 -0.98 -7.26 -16.60
C MET A 62 0.54 -7.39 -16.77
N LEU A 63 1.10 -8.57 -16.48
CA LEU A 63 2.54 -8.82 -16.64
C LEU A 63 3.01 -8.73 -18.10
N ASP A 64 2.17 -9.05 -19.08
CA ASP A 64 2.48 -8.89 -20.51
C ASP A 64 2.56 -7.41 -20.90
N VAL A 65 1.61 -6.59 -20.41
CA VAL A 65 1.59 -5.13 -20.64
C VAL A 65 2.77 -4.42 -19.98
N TYR A 66 3.12 -4.80 -18.74
CA TYR A 66 4.24 -4.18 -18.01
C TYR A 66 5.60 -4.79 -18.35
N GLY A 67 5.65 -6.08 -18.73
CA GLY A 67 6.89 -6.81 -19.05
C GLY A 67 7.39 -6.61 -20.47
N CYS A 68 6.51 -6.26 -21.43
CA CYS A 68 6.89 -5.91 -22.80
C CYS A 68 7.22 -4.40 -22.96
N GLY A 69 7.01 -3.59 -21.92
CA GLY A 69 7.22 -2.12 -21.96
C GLY A 69 8.59 -1.64 -21.50
N SER A 70 9.46 -2.54 -21.05
CA SER A 70 10.87 -2.25 -20.75
C SER A 70 11.76 -3.02 -21.72
N ASP A 71 11.81 -2.55 -22.97
CA ASP A 71 12.90 -2.91 -23.87
C ASP A 71 14.17 -2.20 -23.40
N PRO A 72 15.26 -2.91 -23.06
CA PRO A 72 16.58 -2.31 -22.81
C PRO A 72 17.27 -1.92 -24.12
N ALA A 73 16.57 -1.23 -25.02
CA ALA A 73 17.09 -0.82 -26.33
C ALA A 73 17.62 0.62 -26.37
N ASP A 74 17.55 1.36 -25.26
CA ASP A 74 18.11 2.72 -25.15
C ASP A 74 19.53 2.75 -24.54
N GLU A 75 20.30 1.66 -24.70
CA GLU A 75 21.74 1.60 -24.38
C GLU A 75 22.55 1.30 -25.64
N GLU A 76 22.45 2.17 -26.66
CA GLU A 76 23.55 2.54 -27.57
C GLU A 76 23.09 3.63 -28.56
N ALA A 77 23.50 4.89 -28.32
CA ALA A 77 23.87 5.89 -29.33
C ALA A 77 24.48 7.14 -28.69
#